data_AF-I2JIG5-F1
#
_entry.id   AF-I2JIG5-F1
#
_cell.length_a   1.000
_cell.length_b   1.000
_cell.length_c   1.000
_cell.angle_alpha   90.00
_cell.angle_beta   90.00
_cell.angle_gamma   90.00
#
_symmetry.space_group_name_H-M   'P 1'
#
loop_
_entity.id
_entity.type
_entity.pdbx_description
1 polymer ?
#
loop_
_entity_poly.entity_id
_entity_poly.type
_entity_poly.pdbx_seq_one_letter_code
_entity_poly.pdbx_strand_id
1 'polypeptide(L)'
;MPQNAPFFARRPLFLMPSEFEERTVSIQRRAASILLLEGLASSGLQMIAIRQTTPFVGSSILSTSIVISTFLAALAVGYFVGGRVKLHRFAGTLHFNLLVATVVFAIGLSYPFVDVFFSGLSLITSGASLLGNPLLHLFIYCLLVLVPLVFLLAQTVPLLLNISTDLSTSEAAGNATAISTLGNVVGCIFTSLVVMYLFGVGASILINCIYLVICIWLTSGKLPKQRATTLIGSAAILALAIGLNILIPRSIMSSDGIYSNIRVFDVEDGTKMMMNGSNASFLERGTGKGWPYIEQIKAAIKGSKIENPNVLVLGAGGFTLTASGMDGVNVVYVDVDKEAKAVAEREFLKAPITGQFVEEDARRYLLTNTQKWDFIVVDVYSNASTIPAHIATQEFFSLVSNRLTNEGKAILNIVAYPALEDAYSASMDFTIRSAFPFCITHLSAFGDELANILYFCRNRKGSNDVASLYKDDTSRVEVEGFLALQARKSK
;
A
#
# COMPACT_ATOMS: atom_id res chain seq x y z
N MET A 1 -27.59 81.81 23.60
CA MET A 1 -28.60 81.07 22.80
C MET A 1 -28.45 81.54 21.35
N PRO A 2 -28.57 80.63 20.36
CA PRO A 2 -27.46 79.95 19.64
C PRO A 2 -27.27 80.54 18.22
N GLN A 3 -26.40 80.11 17.28
CA GLN A 3 -25.88 78.79 16.88
C GLN A 3 -24.86 79.03 15.73
N ASN A 4 -23.75 78.26 15.66
CA ASN A 4 -23.08 77.73 14.44
C ASN A 4 -21.56 77.52 14.61
N ALA A 5 -21.19 76.28 14.88
CA ALA A 5 -19.91 75.66 14.48
C ALA A 5 -20.07 75.11 13.05
N PRO A 6 -19.01 74.82 12.23
CA PRO A 6 -18.07 73.72 12.54
C PRO A 6 -16.62 73.89 11.98
N PHE A 7 -15.62 73.27 12.62
CA PHE A 7 -14.56 72.48 11.94
C PHE A 7 -13.69 71.77 13.00
N PHE A 8 -14.04 70.53 13.35
CA PHE A 8 -13.16 69.64 14.11
C PHE A 8 -12.30 68.83 13.13
N ALA A 9 -10.99 69.01 13.22
CA ALA A 9 -9.99 68.19 12.57
C ALA A 9 -10.14 66.72 12.98
N ARG A 10 -10.27 65.82 12.00
CA ARG A 10 -10.10 64.37 12.22
C ARG A 10 -8.63 64.10 12.52
N ARG A 11 -8.30 63.73 13.77
CA ARG A 11 -7.02 63.12 14.11
C ARG A 11 -6.93 61.73 13.46
N PRO A 12 -5.78 61.32 12.87
CA PRO A 12 -5.55 59.93 12.52
C PRO A 12 -5.34 59.12 13.81
N LEU A 13 -6.02 57.98 13.88
CA LEU A 13 -5.89 56.99 14.95
C LEU A 13 -4.49 56.34 14.84
N PHE A 14 -3.50 56.88 15.56
CA PHE A 14 -2.20 56.23 15.74
C PHE A 14 -2.42 54.97 16.60
N LEU A 15 -2.24 53.79 16.02
CA LEU A 15 -2.16 52.54 16.76
C LEU A 15 -0.90 52.58 17.64
N MET A 16 -1.01 52.14 18.90
CA MET A 16 0.11 52.05 19.84
C MET A 16 1.16 51.04 19.32
N PRO A 17 2.48 51.29 19.47
CA PRO A 17 3.54 50.41 18.97
C PRO A 17 3.40 48.94 19.42
N SER A 18 2.93 48.71 20.65
CA SER A 18 2.73 47.37 21.22
C SER A 18 1.62 46.58 20.52
N GLU A 19 0.53 47.22 20.09
CA GLU A 19 -0.57 46.56 19.37
C GLU A 19 -0.18 46.21 17.93
N PHE A 20 0.75 46.96 17.33
CA PHE A 20 1.28 46.67 16.01
C PHE A 20 2.21 45.44 16.06
N GLU A 21 3.12 45.40 17.04
CA GLU A 21 4.08 44.31 17.25
C GLU A 21 3.38 42.98 17.60
N GLU A 22 2.35 43.00 18.46
CA GLU A 22 1.53 41.81 18.73
C GLU A 22 0.81 41.30 17.47
N ARG A 23 0.37 42.21 16.59
CA ARG A 23 -0.31 41.85 15.33
C ARG A 23 0.64 41.15 14.36
N THR A 24 1.85 41.66 14.16
CA THR A 24 2.85 41.06 13.25
C THR A 24 3.28 39.68 13.73
N VAL A 25 3.54 39.51 15.04
CA VAL A 25 3.86 38.21 15.65
C VAL A 25 2.71 37.21 15.46
N SER A 26 1.46 37.66 15.61
CA SER A 26 0.29 36.79 15.41
C SER A 26 0.12 36.31 13.95
N ILE A 27 0.52 37.12 12.96
CA ILE A 27 0.44 36.78 11.53
C ILE A 27 1.55 35.80 11.16
N GLN A 28 2.77 36.03 11.62
CA GLN A 28 3.91 35.14 11.38
C GLN A 28 3.66 33.74 11.98
N ARG A 29 3.13 33.66 13.21
CA ARG A 29 2.75 32.38 13.83
C ARG A 29 1.69 31.64 13.02
N ARG A 30 0.67 32.35 12.51
CA ARG A 30 -0.36 31.74 11.64
C ARG A 30 0.21 31.21 10.34
N ALA A 31 1.07 31.97 9.68
CA ALA A 31 1.72 31.55 8.44
C ALA A 31 2.59 30.29 8.67
N ALA A 32 3.39 30.28 9.75
CA ALA A 32 4.19 29.13 10.14
C ALA A 32 3.31 27.89 10.43
N SER A 33 2.20 28.05 11.15
CA SER A 33 1.26 26.93 11.40
C SER A 33 0.63 26.39 10.12
N ILE A 34 0.25 27.27 9.18
CA ILE A 34 -0.31 26.83 7.89
C ILE A 34 0.73 26.06 7.09
N LEU A 35 1.97 26.56 7.00
CA LEU A 35 3.06 25.88 6.29
C LEU A 35 3.38 24.50 6.88
N LEU A 36 3.35 24.39 8.21
CA LEU A 36 3.59 23.13 8.90
C LEU A 36 2.45 22.13 8.64
N LEU A 37 1.19 22.55 8.83
CA LEU A 37 0.00 21.69 8.65
C LEU A 37 -0.23 21.30 7.19
N GLU A 38 0.03 22.22 6.25
CA GLU A 38 -0.03 21.91 4.82
C GLU A 38 1.09 20.95 4.42
N GLY A 39 2.32 21.12 4.90
CA GLY A 39 3.39 20.14 4.70
C GLY A 39 3.05 18.77 5.28
N LEU A 40 2.44 18.73 6.49
CA LEU A 40 1.92 17.48 7.06
C LEU A 40 0.92 16.80 6.11
N ALA A 41 -0.02 17.57 5.57
CA ALA A 41 -1.06 17.09 4.65
C ALA A 41 -0.53 16.66 3.27
N SER A 42 0.41 17.42 2.71
CA SER A 42 0.96 17.23 1.36
C SER A 42 1.84 15.99 1.27
N SER A 43 2.67 15.72 2.28
CA SER A 43 3.41 14.46 2.36
C SER A 43 2.52 13.26 2.72
N GLY A 44 1.52 13.47 3.59
CA GLY A 44 0.50 12.45 3.91
C GLY A 44 -0.26 12.00 2.66
N LEU A 45 -0.63 12.95 1.80
CA LEU A 45 -1.23 12.71 0.48
C LEU A 45 -0.42 11.69 -0.34
N GLN A 46 0.90 11.90 -0.45
CA GLN A 46 1.76 11.06 -1.28
C GLN A 46 1.77 9.62 -0.79
N MET A 47 1.89 9.42 0.54
CA MET A 47 1.90 8.09 1.15
C MET A 47 0.54 7.39 0.99
N ILE A 48 -0.56 8.12 1.18
CA ILE A 48 -1.91 7.58 0.99
C ILE A 48 -2.15 7.22 -0.48
N ALA A 49 -1.71 8.05 -1.44
CA ALA A 49 -1.88 7.78 -2.86
C ALA A 49 -1.15 6.49 -3.30
N ILE A 50 0.09 6.27 -2.81
CA ILE A 50 0.81 5.01 -3.05
C ILE A 50 0.01 3.82 -2.49
N ARG A 51 -0.46 3.92 -1.24
CA ARG A 51 -1.20 2.82 -0.59
C ARG A 51 -2.55 2.52 -1.26
N GLN A 52 -3.31 3.55 -1.63
CA GLN A 52 -4.64 3.39 -2.24
C GLN A 52 -4.57 2.83 -3.65
N THR A 53 -3.49 3.11 -4.39
CA THR A 53 -3.31 2.60 -5.76
C THR A 53 -2.71 1.20 -5.81
N THR A 54 -1.99 0.78 -4.75
CA THR A 54 -1.33 -0.54 -4.65
C THR A 54 -2.23 -1.73 -5.03
N PRO A 55 -3.50 -1.82 -4.59
CA PRO A 55 -4.38 -2.93 -4.99
C PRO A 55 -4.55 -3.09 -6.50
N PHE A 56 -4.55 -1.97 -7.24
CA PHE A 56 -4.87 -1.94 -8.67
C PHE A 56 -3.63 -2.07 -9.56
N VAL A 57 -2.50 -1.51 -9.13
CA VAL A 57 -1.29 -1.40 -9.98
C VAL A 57 -0.08 -2.13 -9.42
N GLY A 58 -0.17 -2.60 -8.18
CA GLY A 58 0.91 -3.29 -7.48
C GLY A 58 1.95 -2.36 -6.86
N SER A 59 2.79 -2.96 -6.02
CA SER A 59 3.91 -2.27 -5.38
C SER A 59 5.20 -2.52 -6.15
N SER A 60 5.65 -1.53 -6.92
CA SER A 60 6.89 -1.61 -7.68
C SER A 60 7.65 -0.28 -7.66
N ILE A 61 8.92 -0.33 -8.06
CA ILE A 61 9.72 0.87 -8.27
C ILE A 61 9.08 1.76 -9.36
N LEU A 62 8.49 1.16 -10.39
CA LEU A 62 7.84 1.89 -11.48
C LEU A 62 6.61 2.66 -10.99
N SER A 63 5.70 2.01 -10.26
CA SER A 63 4.50 2.67 -9.72
C SER A 63 4.87 3.78 -8.75
N THR A 64 5.83 3.52 -7.85
CA THR A 64 6.33 4.53 -6.90
C THR A 64 6.99 5.72 -7.60
N SER A 65 7.78 5.46 -8.67
CA SER A 65 8.45 6.51 -9.45
C SER A 65 7.45 7.43 -10.16
N ILE A 66 6.35 6.89 -10.69
CA ILE A 66 5.28 7.68 -11.32
C ILE A 66 4.64 8.62 -10.29
N VAL A 67 4.27 8.11 -9.12
CA VAL A 67 3.63 8.92 -8.07
C VAL A 67 4.57 10.01 -7.57
N ILE A 68 5.83 9.67 -7.26
CA ILE A 68 6.81 10.64 -6.76
C ILE A 68 7.12 11.71 -7.82
N SER A 69 7.35 11.30 -9.07
CA SER A 69 7.74 12.25 -10.14
C SER A 69 6.61 13.21 -10.48
N THR A 70 5.37 12.72 -10.59
CA THR A 70 4.20 13.57 -10.85
C THR A 70 3.91 14.52 -9.68
N PHE A 71 4.09 14.05 -8.44
CA PHE A 71 3.99 14.87 -7.24
C PHE A 71 5.02 16.01 -7.25
N LEU A 72 6.30 15.70 -7.49
CA LEU A 72 7.38 16.71 -7.54
C LEU A 72 7.20 17.70 -8.71
N ALA A 73 6.75 17.21 -9.87
CA ALA A 73 6.44 18.07 -11.01
C ALA A 73 5.29 19.04 -10.69
N ALA A 74 4.21 18.55 -10.06
CA ALA A 74 3.08 19.37 -9.64
C ALA A 74 3.50 20.42 -8.58
N LEU A 75 4.36 20.04 -7.63
CA LEU A 75 4.96 20.98 -6.68
C LEU A 75 5.73 22.09 -7.39
N ALA A 76 6.64 21.73 -8.30
CA ALA A 76 7.46 22.70 -9.02
C ALA A 76 6.61 23.70 -9.83
N VAL A 77 5.61 23.20 -10.56
CA VAL A 77 4.68 24.04 -11.32
C VAL A 77 3.82 24.91 -10.39
N GLY A 78 3.36 24.36 -9.27
CA GLY A 78 2.57 25.08 -8.28
C GLY A 78 3.37 26.20 -7.60
N TYR A 79 4.63 25.97 -7.22
CA TYR A 79 5.52 27.01 -6.69
C TYR A 79 5.74 28.13 -7.71
N PHE A 80 6.00 27.77 -8.97
CA PHE A 80 6.23 28.73 -10.05
C PHE A 80 5.00 29.61 -10.34
N VAL A 81 3.80 29.01 -10.42
CA VAL A 81 2.55 29.74 -10.67
C VAL A 81 2.13 30.54 -9.45
N GLY A 82 2.24 29.97 -8.25
CA GLY A 82 1.91 30.64 -6.99
C GLY A 82 2.74 31.91 -6.75
N GLY A 83 4.02 31.90 -7.16
CA GLY A 83 4.89 33.07 -7.11
C GLY A 83 4.50 34.22 -8.05
N ARG A 84 3.59 33.99 -9.00
CA ARG A 84 3.11 35.00 -9.97
C ARG A 84 1.73 35.57 -9.65
N VAL A 85 1.10 35.16 -8.55
CA VAL A 85 -0.21 35.67 -8.14
C VAL A 85 -0.10 37.14 -7.72
N LYS A 86 -1.14 37.95 -7.95
CA LYS A 86 -1.15 39.39 -7.61
C LYS A 86 -1.43 39.61 -6.11
N LEU A 87 -0.73 40.58 -5.51
CA LEU A 87 -0.78 40.94 -4.08
C LEU A 87 -2.18 41.08 -3.48
N HIS A 88 -3.12 41.71 -4.18
CA HIS A 88 -4.48 41.94 -3.68
C HIS A 88 -5.36 40.68 -3.61
N ARG A 89 -4.91 39.53 -4.14
CA ARG A 89 -5.68 38.28 -4.20
C ARG A 89 -5.16 37.16 -3.30
N PHE A 90 -4.02 37.32 -2.64
CA PHE A 90 -3.32 36.23 -1.96
C PHE A 90 -4.17 35.45 -0.95
N ALA A 91 -4.80 36.14 -0.01
CA ALA A 91 -5.61 35.48 1.01
C ALA A 91 -6.83 34.75 0.40
N GLY A 92 -7.46 35.35 -0.62
CA GLY A 92 -8.60 34.75 -1.32
C GLY A 92 -8.20 33.53 -2.16
N THR A 93 -7.10 33.63 -2.91
CA THR A 93 -6.54 32.51 -3.69
C THR A 93 -6.10 31.37 -2.78
N LEU A 94 -5.41 31.66 -1.68
CA LEU A 94 -5.00 30.63 -0.71
C LEU A 94 -6.21 29.90 -0.11
N HIS A 95 -7.22 30.66 0.34
CA HIS A 95 -8.43 30.07 0.91
C HIS A 95 -9.18 29.19 -0.10
N PHE A 96 -9.31 29.66 -1.35
CA PHE A 96 -9.92 28.90 -2.43
C PHE A 96 -9.14 27.64 -2.76
N ASN A 97 -7.81 27.74 -2.89
CA ASN A 97 -6.94 26.60 -3.17
C ASN A 97 -7.07 25.53 -2.08
N LEU A 98 -7.02 25.92 -0.80
CA LEU A 98 -7.18 24.99 0.32
C LEU A 98 -8.56 24.32 0.33
N LEU A 99 -9.62 25.06 0.04
CA LEU A 99 -10.98 24.50 -0.01
C LEU A 99 -11.11 23.45 -1.13
N VAL A 100 -10.71 23.82 -2.35
CA VAL A 100 -10.75 22.89 -3.50
C VAL A 100 -9.83 21.71 -3.27
N ALA A 101 -8.60 21.94 -2.79
CA ALA A 101 -7.67 20.87 -2.45
C ALA A 101 -8.26 19.90 -1.43
N THR A 102 -8.91 20.39 -0.36
CA THR A 102 -9.48 19.50 0.67
C THR A 102 -10.63 18.66 0.11
N VAL A 103 -11.47 19.21 -0.77
CA VAL A 103 -12.54 18.46 -1.43
C VAL A 103 -11.96 17.39 -2.36
N VAL A 104 -10.99 17.77 -3.21
CA VAL A 104 -10.33 16.84 -4.12
C VAL A 104 -9.56 15.76 -3.35
N PHE A 105 -8.96 16.09 -2.20
CA PHE A 105 -8.31 15.13 -1.31
C PHE A 105 -9.35 14.12 -0.77
N ALA A 106 -10.45 14.61 -0.19
CA ALA A 106 -11.47 13.79 0.44
C ALA A 106 -12.17 12.83 -0.54
N ILE A 107 -12.38 13.26 -1.79
CA ILE A 107 -13.02 12.45 -2.84
C ILE A 107 -11.97 11.61 -3.57
N GLY A 108 -10.93 12.26 -4.10
CA GLY A 108 -9.98 11.66 -5.04
C GLY A 108 -9.09 10.57 -4.44
N LEU A 109 -8.80 10.64 -3.13
CA LEU A 109 -8.09 9.57 -2.42
C LEU A 109 -9.02 8.56 -1.74
N SER A 110 -10.34 8.74 -1.80
CA SER A 110 -11.27 7.80 -1.18
C SER A 110 -11.26 6.46 -1.91
N TYR A 111 -11.30 5.36 -1.15
CA TYR A 111 -11.30 4.03 -1.76
C TYR A 111 -12.44 3.86 -2.78
N PRO A 112 -13.71 4.25 -2.52
CA PRO A 112 -14.77 4.10 -3.50
C PRO A 112 -14.49 4.81 -4.82
N PHE A 113 -13.89 6.00 -4.77
CA PHE A 113 -13.52 6.72 -5.99
C PHE A 113 -12.37 6.02 -6.73
N VAL A 114 -11.32 5.61 -6.01
CA VAL A 114 -10.17 4.92 -6.60
C VAL A 114 -10.60 3.58 -7.23
N ASP A 115 -11.43 2.81 -6.54
CA ASP A 115 -11.99 1.53 -7.01
C ASP A 115 -12.80 1.69 -8.29
N VAL A 116 -13.72 2.66 -8.32
CA VAL A 116 -14.52 2.98 -9.52
C VAL A 116 -13.63 3.50 -10.65
N PHE A 117 -12.63 4.33 -10.35
CA PHE A 117 -11.72 4.89 -11.35
C PHE A 117 -10.92 3.78 -12.04
N PHE A 118 -10.23 2.93 -11.28
CA PHE A 118 -9.37 1.88 -11.84
C PHE A 118 -10.18 0.76 -12.48
N SER A 119 -11.26 0.32 -11.84
CA SER A 119 -12.12 -0.74 -12.39
C SER A 119 -12.84 -0.27 -13.66
N GLY A 120 -13.35 0.97 -13.66
CA GLY A 120 -13.99 1.57 -14.82
C GLY A 120 -13.03 1.77 -15.98
N LEU A 121 -11.82 2.28 -15.72
CA LEU A 121 -10.81 2.46 -16.76
C LEU A 121 -10.37 1.12 -17.34
N SER A 122 -10.11 0.13 -16.48
CA SER A 122 -9.79 -1.24 -16.91
C SER A 122 -10.86 -1.88 -17.78
N LEU A 123 -12.14 -1.61 -17.50
CA LEU A 123 -13.25 -2.11 -18.32
C LEU A 123 -13.25 -1.46 -19.71
N ILE A 124 -13.04 -0.15 -19.79
CA ILE A 124 -13.03 0.61 -21.04
C ILE A 124 -11.83 0.22 -21.92
N THR A 125 -10.69 -0.05 -21.32
CA THR A 125 -9.43 -0.34 -22.03
C THR A 125 -9.19 -1.83 -22.29
N SER A 126 -10.09 -2.71 -21.84
CA SER A 126 -9.93 -4.17 -21.87
C SER A 126 -9.64 -4.77 -23.27
N GLY A 127 -10.02 -4.07 -24.35
CA GLY A 127 -9.79 -4.51 -25.74
C GLY A 127 -8.47 -4.05 -26.40
N ALA A 128 -7.64 -3.25 -25.72
CA ALA A 128 -6.42 -2.69 -26.30
C ALA A 128 -5.21 -2.92 -25.39
N SER A 129 -4.25 -3.75 -25.83
CA SER A 129 -3.09 -4.20 -25.04
C SER A 129 -2.25 -3.07 -24.46
N LEU A 130 -2.05 -1.98 -25.20
CA LEU A 130 -1.31 -0.80 -24.73
C LEU A 130 -2.12 0.05 -23.75
N LEU A 131 -3.43 0.18 -23.97
CA LEU A 131 -4.29 1.04 -23.14
C LEU A 131 -4.66 0.38 -21.82
N GLY A 132 -4.71 -0.95 -21.77
CA GLY A 132 -5.01 -1.72 -20.55
C GLY A 132 -3.86 -1.82 -19.54
N ASN A 133 -2.75 -1.11 -19.74
CA ASN A 133 -1.61 -1.16 -18.84
C ASN A 133 -1.91 -0.46 -17.49
N PRO A 134 -1.81 -1.16 -16.34
CA PRO A 134 -2.09 -0.56 -15.02
C PRO A 134 -1.22 0.66 -14.69
N LEU A 135 0.02 0.74 -15.19
CA LEU A 135 0.90 1.90 -15.00
C LEU A 135 0.40 3.13 -15.76
N LEU A 136 -0.22 2.92 -16.93
CA LEU A 136 -0.87 4.02 -17.66
C LEU A 136 -2.08 4.54 -16.89
N HIS A 137 -2.89 3.63 -16.33
CA HIS A 137 -4.02 4.00 -15.47
C HIS A 137 -3.55 4.81 -14.25
N LEU A 138 -2.44 4.41 -13.62
CA LEU A 138 -1.81 5.17 -12.53
C LEU A 138 -1.39 6.56 -12.98
N PHE A 139 -0.75 6.66 -14.15
CA PHE A 139 -0.31 7.95 -14.67
C PHE A 139 -1.49 8.89 -14.93
N ILE A 140 -2.58 8.38 -15.52
CA ILE A 140 -3.82 9.15 -15.74
C ILE A 140 -4.44 9.57 -14.40
N TYR A 141 -4.51 8.66 -13.42
CA TYR A 141 -4.96 8.98 -12.07
C TYR A 141 -4.13 10.11 -11.45
N CYS A 142 -2.80 10.03 -11.56
CA CYS A 142 -1.92 11.08 -11.08
C CYS A 142 -2.19 12.41 -11.78
N LEU A 143 -2.36 12.43 -13.11
CA LEU A 143 -2.65 13.66 -13.86
C LEU A 143 -4.00 14.30 -13.51
N LEU A 144 -5.03 13.49 -13.24
CA LEU A 144 -6.39 13.99 -13.02
C LEU A 144 -6.69 14.32 -11.56
N VAL A 145 -6.03 13.64 -10.62
CA VAL A 145 -6.33 13.75 -9.19
C VAL A 145 -5.14 14.32 -8.43
N LEU A 146 -3.99 13.65 -8.52
CA LEU A 146 -2.82 14.01 -7.71
C LEU A 146 -2.23 15.36 -8.13
N VAL A 147 -2.04 15.59 -9.43
CA VAL A 147 -1.42 16.79 -9.97
C VAL A 147 -2.23 18.05 -9.64
N PRO A 148 -3.55 18.13 -9.91
CA PRO A 148 -4.34 19.32 -9.54
C PRO A 148 -4.33 19.58 -8.04
N LEU A 149 -4.40 18.52 -7.23
CA LEU A 149 -4.38 18.61 -5.78
C LEU A 149 -3.05 19.17 -5.25
N VAL A 150 -1.94 18.56 -5.65
CA VAL A 150 -0.60 18.99 -5.24
C VAL A 150 -0.27 20.38 -5.79
N PHE A 151 -0.69 20.68 -7.02
CA PHE A 151 -0.52 22.00 -7.64
C PHE A 151 -1.18 23.11 -6.82
N LEU A 152 -2.39 22.87 -6.28
CA LEU A 152 -3.10 23.84 -5.43
C LEU A 152 -2.42 24.00 -4.08
N LEU A 153 -2.00 22.89 -3.46
CA LEU A 153 -1.31 22.88 -2.16
C LEU A 153 0.06 23.58 -2.23
N ALA A 154 0.83 23.31 -3.28
CA ALA A 154 2.14 23.90 -3.53
C ALA A 154 2.13 25.43 -3.58
N GLN A 155 1.05 26.05 -4.05
CA GLN A 155 0.93 27.50 -4.08
C GLN A 155 0.93 28.14 -2.68
N THR A 156 0.71 27.36 -1.61
CA THR A 156 0.68 27.85 -0.22
C THR A 156 1.97 28.56 0.17
N VAL A 157 3.13 27.97 -0.16
CA VAL A 157 4.45 28.54 0.18
C VAL A 157 4.63 29.94 -0.42
N PRO A 158 4.61 30.15 -1.75
CA PRO A 158 4.80 31.48 -2.34
C PRO A 158 3.70 32.49 -1.97
N LEU A 159 2.46 32.04 -1.74
CA LEU A 159 1.37 32.93 -1.32
C LEU A 159 1.58 33.50 0.09
N LEU A 160 2.14 32.70 1.02
CA LEU A 160 2.42 33.13 2.40
C LEU A 160 3.72 33.95 2.51
N LEU A 161 4.69 33.72 1.63
CA LEU A 161 5.95 34.48 1.60
C LEU A 161 5.73 35.98 1.42
N ASN A 162 4.79 36.36 0.56
CA ASN A 162 4.51 37.76 0.27
C ASN A 162 3.78 38.52 1.40
N ILE A 163 3.47 37.85 2.51
CA ILE A 163 2.85 38.46 3.71
C ILE A 163 3.93 38.90 4.72
N SER A 164 5.16 38.39 4.60
CA SER A 164 6.26 38.71 5.53
C SER A 164 6.97 39.99 5.09
N THR A 165 6.56 41.14 5.63
CA THR A 165 7.10 42.46 5.25
C THR A 165 8.43 42.81 5.92
N ASP A 166 8.78 42.15 7.02
CA ASP A 166 9.86 42.58 7.91
C ASP A 166 11.17 41.78 7.72
N LEU A 167 11.14 40.73 6.91
CA LEU A 167 12.29 39.88 6.61
C LEU A 167 12.83 40.15 5.21
N SER A 168 14.13 39.91 5.01
CA SER A 168 14.67 39.88 3.64
C SER A 168 13.95 38.79 2.82
N THR A 169 13.76 39.01 1.52
CA THR A 169 13.08 38.05 0.64
C THR A 169 13.73 36.66 0.70
N SER A 170 15.06 36.61 0.86
CA SER A 170 15.83 35.37 1.03
C SER A 170 15.53 34.67 2.35
N GLU A 171 15.46 35.41 3.45
CA GLU A 171 15.21 34.86 4.78
C GLU A 171 13.77 34.35 4.93
N ALA A 172 12.78 35.11 4.42
CA ALA A 172 11.40 34.67 4.38
C ALA A 172 11.27 33.35 3.57
N ALA A 173 11.88 33.30 2.38
CA ALA A 173 11.91 32.11 1.53
C ALA A 173 12.55 30.91 2.23
N GLY A 174 13.69 31.11 2.88
CA GLY A 174 14.39 30.07 3.65
C GLY A 174 13.54 29.53 4.81
N ASN A 175 12.98 30.42 5.62
CA ASN A 175 12.15 30.04 6.78
C ASN A 175 10.88 29.29 6.36
N ALA A 176 10.18 29.76 5.33
CA ALA A 176 8.96 29.09 4.88
C ALA A 176 9.25 27.70 4.30
N THR A 177 10.33 27.58 3.53
CA THR A 177 10.77 26.30 2.97
C THR A 177 11.15 25.35 4.10
N ALA A 178 11.94 25.79 5.10
CA ALA A 178 12.33 24.95 6.22
C ALA A 178 11.13 24.42 7.03
N ILE A 179 10.15 25.29 7.32
CA ILE A 179 8.93 24.89 8.07
C ILE A 179 8.08 23.92 7.25
N SER A 180 7.88 24.18 5.96
CA SER A 180 7.12 23.29 5.07
C SER A 180 7.81 21.94 4.90
N THR A 181 9.15 21.93 4.73
CA THR A 181 9.93 20.69 4.67
C THR A 181 9.85 19.91 5.97
N LEU A 182 9.93 20.57 7.13
CA LEU A 182 9.75 19.90 8.42
C LEU A 182 8.35 19.27 8.52
N GLY A 183 7.32 20.00 8.11
CA GLY A 183 5.96 19.48 8.00
C GLY A 183 5.87 18.25 7.10
N ASN A 184 6.51 18.29 5.92
CA ASN A 184 6.54 17.16 5.00
C ASN A 184 7.25 15.92 5.57
N VAL A 185 8.38 16.08 6.26
CA VAL A 185 9.09 14.96 6.89
C VAL A 185 8.25 14.34 8.00
N VAL A 186 7.71 15.17 8.89
CA VAL A 186 6.86 14.70 9.99
C VAL A 186 5.58 14.08 9.45
N GLY A 187 4.98 14.64 8.40
CA GLY A 187 3.70 14.20 7.84
C GLY A 187 3.81 12.85 7.17
N CYS A 188 4.90 12.63 6.43
CA CYS A 188 5.24 11.34 5.86
C CYS A 188 5.32 10.26 6.95
N ILE A 189 6.14 10.49 7.99
CA ILE A 189 6.38 9.52 9.06
C ILE A 189 5.10 9.30 9.88
N PHE A 190 4.44 10.37 10.30
CA PHE A 190 3.26 10.30 11.15
C PHE A 190 2.07 9.66 10.44
N THR A 191 1.78 10.07 9.20
CA THR A 191 0.67 9.49 8.43
C THR A 191 0.91 8.01 8.15
N SER A 192 2.13 7.64 7.72
CA SER A 192 2.42 6.26 7.32
C SER A 192 2.63 5.30 8.48
N LEU A 193 3.43 5.67 9.49
CA LEU A 193 3.84 4.75 10.56
C LEU A 193 2.91 4.78 11.76
N VAL A 194 2.19 5.88 11.99
CA VAL A 194 1.32 6.02 13.18
C VAL A 194 -0.14 5.93 12.78
N VAL A 195 -0.61 6.84 11.93
CA VAL A 195 -2.04 6.95 11.65
C VAL A 195 -2.54 5.74 10.86
N MET A 196 -1.88 5.40 9.76
CA MET A 196 -2.29 4.29 8.90
C MET A 196 -2.10 2.93 9.59
N TYR A 197 -1.02 2.76 10.36
CA TYR A 197 -0.77 1.52 11.10
C TYR A 197 -1.80 1.27 12.21
N LEU A 198 -2.25 2.32 12.91
CA LEU A 198 -3.17 2.18 14.06
C LEU A 198 -4.65 2.31 13.69
N PHE A 199 -4.99 3.14 12.71
CA PHE A 199 -6.38 3.52 12.42
C PHE A 199 -6.83 3.23 10.98
N GLY A 200 -5.92 2.74 10.12
CA GLY A 200 -6.22 2.43 8.73
C GLY A 200 -6.11 3.62 7.77
N VAL A 201 -6.30 3.33 6.49
CA VAL A 201 -6.14 4.30 5.40
C VAL A 201 -7.25 5.35 5.41
N GLY A 202 -8.50 4.95 5.69
CA GLY A 202 -9.64 5.86 5.73
C GLY A 202 -9.50 6.95 6.80
N ALA A 203 -9.05 6.57 8.00
CA ALA A 203 -8.76 7.52 9.08
C ALA A 203 -7.59 8.45 8.73
N SER A 204 -6.59 7.95 8.02
CA SER A 204 -5.46 8.75 7.54
C SER A 204 -5.92 9.87 6.60
N ILE A 205 -6.85 9.57 5.68
CA ILE A 205 -7.44 10.59 4.81
C ILE A 205 -8.18 11.65 5.62
N LEU A 206 -9.03 11.23 6.56
CA LEU A 206 -9.80 12.14 7.40
C LEU A 206 -8.90 13.08 8.22
N ILE A 207 -7.84 12.56 8.83
CA ILE A 207 -6.89 13.35 9.63
C ILE A 207 -6.17 14.40 8.77
N ASN A 208 -5.76 14.03 7.55
CA ASN A 208 -5.16 14.99 6.63
C ASN A 208 -6.17 16.05 6.16
N CYS A 209 -7.44 15.69 5.95
CA CYS A 209 -8.51 16.67 5.71
C CYS A 209 -8.70 17.61 6.91
N ILE A 210 -8.58 17.12 8.15
CA ILE A 210 -8.66 17.95 9.35
C ILE A 210 -7.51 18.98 9.38
N TYR A 211 -6.28 18.61 9.04
CA TYR A 211 -5.17 19.55 8.93
C TYR A 211 -5.47 20.67 7.93
N LEU A 212 -5.98 20.33 6.75
CA LEU A 212 -6.34 21.31 5.73
C LEU A 212 -7.52 22.19 6.17
N VAL A 213 -8.53 21.64 6.84
CA VAL A 213 -9.65 22.41 7.41
C VAL A 213 -9.16 23.41 8.46
N ILE A 214 -8.18 23.04 9.29
CA ILE A 214 -7.55 23.98 10.23
C ILE A 214 -6.86 25.11 9.45
N CYS A 215 -6.15 24.81 8.36
CA CYS A 215 -5.57 25.83 7.48
C CYS A 215 -6.63 26.76 6.85
N ILE A 216 -7.76 26.21 6.38
CA ILE A 216 -8.90 26.98 5.85
C ILE A 216 -9.44 27.93 6.93
N TRP A 217 -9.56 27.46 8.18
CA TRP A 217 -10.02 28.27 9.29
C TRP A 217 -9.03 29.40 9.64
N LEU A 218 -7.73 29.11 9.66
CA LEU A 218 -6.67 30.09 9.90
C LEU A 218 -6.58 31.19 8.83
N THR A 219 -6.99 30.88 7.60
CA THR A 219 -7.03 31.82 6.46
C THR A 219 -8.35 32.59 6.36
N SER A 220 -9.35 32.28 7.20
CA SER A 220 -10.67 32.90 7.15
C SER A 220 -10.64 34.38 7.52
N GLY A 221 -11.40 35.19 6.78
CA GLY A 221 -11.53 36.62 7.06
C GLY A 221 -12.19 36.93 8.41
N LYS A 222 -12.01 38.16 8.91
CA LYS A 222 -12.52 38.59 10.23
C LYS A 222 -14.03 38.87 10.24
N LEU A 223 -14.68 38.91 9.07
CA LEU A 223 -16.10 39.23 8.95
C LEU A 223 -16.97 38.04 9.41
N PRO A 224 -18.05 38.26 10.17
CA PRO A 224 -18.90 37.19 10.70
C PRO A 224 -19.55 36.36 9.59
N LYS A 225 -19.96 36.98 8.48
CA LYS A 225 -20.51 36.29 7.31
C LYS A 225 -19.50 35.32 6.67
N GLN A 226 -18.23 35.73 6.56
CA GLN A 226 -17.16 34.89 6.00
C GLN A 226 -16.83 33.70 6.92
N ARG A 227 -16.79 33.93 8.24
CA ARG A 227 -16.59 32.85 9.22
C ARG A 227 -17.72 31.83 9.21
N ALA A 228 -18.97 32.29 9.11
CA ALA A 228 -20.13 31.40 9.01
C ALA A 228 -20.07 30.54 7.74
N THR A 229 -19.74 31.13 6.58
CA THR A 229 -19.60 30.37 5.33
C THR A 229 -18.45 29.37 5.39
N THR A 230 -17.31 29.74 5.97
CA THR A 230 -16.20 28.82 6.13
C THR A 230 -16.53 27.68 7.10
N LEU A 231 -17.23 27.96 8.20
CA LEU A 231 -17.65 26.94 9.15
C LEU A 231 -18.58 25.92 8.49
N ILE A 232 -19.60 26.38 7.76
CA ILE A 232 -20.54 25.51 7.04
C ILE A 232 -19.80 24.70 5.97
N GLY A 233 -18.94 25.34 5.19
CA GLY A 233 -18.14 24.65 4.16
C GLY A 233 -17.20 23.60 4.76
N SER A 234 -16.51 23.93 5.87
CA SER A 234 -15.63 23.00 6.57
C SER A 234 -16.39 21.82 7.16
N ALA A 235 -17.55 22.06 7.76
CA ALA A 235 -18.41 21.01 8.28
C ALA A 235 -18.93 20.09 7.17
N ALA A 236 -19.32 20.65 6.02
CA ALA A 236 -19.74 19.87 4.86
C ALA A 236 -18.59 19.00 4.30
N ILE A 237 -17.37 19.55 4.22
CA ILE A 237 -16.17 18.82 3.78
C ILE A 237 -15.84 17.68 4.75
N LEU A 238 -15.90 17.92 6.06
CA LEU A 238 -15.65 16.87 7.05
C LEU A 238 -16.74 15.80 7.03
N ALA A 239 -18.01 16.17 6.88
CA ALA A 239 -19.10 15.21 6.72
C ALA A 239 -18.91 14.34 5.46
N LEU A 240 -18.49 14.96 4.34
CA LEU A 240 -18.14 14.25 3.11
C LEU A 240 -16.96 13.30 3.33
N ALA A 241 -15.89 13.78 3.98
CA ALA A 241 -14.71 12.97 4.26
C ALA A 241 -15.04 11.77 5.16
N ILE A 242 -15.84 11.97 6.21
CA ILE A 242 -16.33 10.89 7.08
C ILE A 242 -17.19 9.89 6.29
N GLY A 243 -18.11 10.38 5.47
CA GLY A 243 -18.96 9.52 4.64
C GLY A 243 -18.15 8.64 3.70
N LEU A 244 -17.30 9.25 2.88
CA LEU A 244 -16.54 8.56 1.83
C LEU A 244 -15.38 7.70 2.35
N ASN A 245 -14.73 8.10 3.45
CA ASN A 245 -13.50 7.48 3.90
C ASN A 245 -13.65 6.65 5.18
N ILE A 246 -14.75 6.78 5.93
CA ILE A 246 -14.99 5.99 7.14
C ILE A 246 -16.25 5.15 6.99
N LEU A 247 -17.40 5.77 6.73
CA LEU A 247 -18.69 5.07 6.76
C LEU A 247 -18.84 4.09 5.60
N ILE A 248 -18.56 4.51 4.36
CA ILE A 248 -18.67 3.63 3.19
C ILE A 248 -17.65 2.49 3.26
N PRO A 249 -16.34 2.72 3.48
CA PRO A 249 -15.37 1.63 3.57
C PRO A 249 -15.71 0.60 4.67
N ARG A 250 -16.12 1.04 5.86
CA ARG A 250 -16.56 0.12 6.94
C ARG A 250 -17.81 -0.70 6.59
N SER A 251 -18.64 -0.23 5.67
CA SER A 251 -19.82 -0.98 5.24
C SER A 251 -19.51 -2.03 4.17
N ILE A 252 -18.40 -1.88 3.44
CA ILE A 252 -18.03 -2.77 2.32
C ILE A 252 -16.74 -3.57 2.58
N MET A 253 -15.98 -3.28 3.64
CA MET A 253 -14.75 -3.96 4.00
C MET A 253 -14.76 -4.35 5.46
N SER A 254 -14.13 -5.48 5.74
CA SER A 254 -13.81 -5.96 7.07
C SER A 254 -12.60 -5.23 7.67
N SER A 255 -11.67 -4.75 6.83
CA SER A 255 -10.49 -3.97 7.23
C SER A 255 -9.91 -3.15 6.07
N ASP A 256 -9.37 -1.95 6.36
CA ASP A 256 -8.67 -1.02 5.46
C ASP A 256 -7.25 -0.70 5.95
N GLY A 257 -6.54 -1.72 6.44
CA GLY A 257 -5.23 -1.61 7.10
C GLY A 257 -4.07 -1.17 6.20
N ILE A 258 -2.87 -1.09 6.77
CA ILE A 258 -1.66 -0.62 6.07
C ILE A 258 -1.17 -1.56 4.96
N TYR A 259 -1.44 -2.86 5.03
CA TYR A 259 -0.98 -3.83 4.04
C TYR A 259 -2.07 -4.23 3.04
N SER A 260 -3.28 -4.52 3.54
CA SER A 260 -4.36 -4.98 2.69
C SER A 260 -5.72 -4.35 3.00
N ASN A 261 -6.53 -4.23 1.96
CA ASN A 261 -7.97 -4.01 2.07
C ASN A 261 -8.64 -5.37 2.03
N ILE A 262 -9.40 -5.71 3.07
CA ILE A 262 -9.95 -7.05 3.26
C ILE A 262 -11.47 -7.00 3.21
N ARG A 263 -12.06 -7.90 2.41
CA ARG A 263 -13.51 -8.11 2.34
C ARG A 263 -13.80 -9.60 2.45
N VAL A 264 -14.72 -9.98 3.34
CA VAL A 264 -15.26 -11.34 3.43
C VAL A 264 -16.70 -11.33 2.96
N PHE A 265 -17.07 -12.28 2.10
CA PHE A 265 -18.43 -12.41 1.62
C PHE A 265 -18.77 -13.86 1.30
N ASP A 266 -20.03 -14.23 1.52
CA ASP A 266 -20.55 -15.55 1.19
C ASP A 266 -20.92 -15.63 -0.30
N VAL A 267 -20.66 -16.79 -0.89
CA VAL A 267 -21.08 -17.20 -2.24
C VAL A 267 -21.90 -18.49 -2.12
N GLU A 268 -22.44 -18.98 -3.25
CA GLU A 268 -23.27 -20.19 -3.26
C GLU A 268 -22.51 -21.41 -2.70
N ASP A 269 -21.28 -21.62 -3.18
CA ASP A 269 -20.46 -22.79 -2.85
C ASP A 269 -19.63 -22.65 -1.57
N GLY A 270 -19.66 -21.51 -0.88
CA GLY A 270 -18.73 -21.26 0.22
C GLY A 270 -18.61 -19.80 0.66
N THR A 271 -17.48 -19.47 1.27
CA THR A 271 -17.13 -18.12 1.71
C THR A 271 -15.83 -17.71 1.02
N LYS A 272 -15.73 -16.46 0.56
CA LYS A 272 -14.52 -15.88 -0.04
C LYS A 272 -13.95 -14.79 0.85
N MET A 273 -12.63 -14.73 0.93
CA MET A 273 -11.88 -13.62 1.50
C MET A 273 -11.07 -12.98 0.37
N MET A 274 -11.37 -11.71 0.12
CA MET A 274 -10.71 -10.88 -0.88
C MET A 274 -9.73 -9.95 -0.20
N MET A 275 -8.51 -9.87 -0.72
CA MET A 275 -7.45 -8.97 -0.25
C MET A 275 -6.93 -8.15 -1.42
N ASN A 276 -6.92 -6.82 -1.29
CA ASN A 276 -6.46 -5.89 -2.33
C ASN A 276 -7.11 -6.17 -3.71
N GLY A 277 -8.42 -6.45 -3.72
CA GLY A 277 -9.18 -6.73 -4.94
C GLY A 277 -9.02 -8.13 -5.52
N SER A 278 -8.15 -8.98 -4.94
CA SER A 278 -7.93 -10.36 -5.37
C SER A 278 -8.65 -11.37 -4.49
N ASN A 279 -9.16 -12.45 -5.08
CA ASN A 279 -9.74 -13.60 -4.35
C ASN A 279 -8.64 -14.41 -3.63
N ALA A 280 -8.11 -13.87 -2.53
CA ALA A 280 -6.99 -14.42 -1.80
C ALA A 280 -7.29 -15.79 -1.17
N SER A 281 -8.54 -16.04 -0.74
CA SER A 281 -8.91 -17.33 -0.13
C SER A 281 -10.36 -17.69 -0.34
N PHE A 282 -10.62 -18.99 -0.26
CA PHE A 282 -11.94 -19.59 -0.37
C PHE A 282 -12.08 -20.71 0.66
N LEU A 283 -13.29 -20.88 1.20
CA LEU A 283 -13.69 -22.01 2.02
C LEU A 283 -14.97 -22.60 1.46
N GLU A 284 -14.90 -23.85 1.01
CA GLU A 284 -16.05 -24.60 0.52
C GLU A 284 -17.03 -24.91 1.66
N ARG A 285 -18.32 -24.71 1.40
CA ARG A 285 -19.38 -24.97 2.39
C ARG A 285 -19.47 -26.46 2.68
N GLY A 286 -19.49 -26.81 3.97
CA GLY A 286 -19.66 -28.18 4.45
C GLY A 286 -18.35 -28.97 4.58
N THR A 287 -17.41 -28.82 3.64
CA THR A 287 -16.11 -29.53 3.71
C THR A 287 -15.00 -28.70 4.37
N GLY A 288 -15.10 -27.36 4.32
CA GLY A 288 -14.03 -26.45 4.76
C GLY A 288 -12.77 -26.53 3.90
N LYS A 289 -12.86 -27.04 2.67
CA LYS A 289 -11.72 -27.10 1.74
C LYS A 289 -11.37 -25.72 1.21
N GLY A 290 -10.08 -25.51 0.99
CA GLY A 290 -9.54 -24.29 0.40
C GLY A 290 -9.65 -24.27 -1.13
N TRP A 291 -8.94 -23.33 -1.75
CA TRP A 291 -8.71 -23.37 -3.19
C TRP A 291 -8.00 -24.66 -3.63
N PRO A 292 -8.18 -25.13 -4.89
CA PRO A 292 -7.56 -26.37 -5.38
C PRO A 292 -6.05 -26.45 -5.16
N TYR A 293 -5.33 -25.33 -5.28
CA TYR A 293 -3.87 -25.29 -5.05
C TYR A 293 -3.51 -25.57 -3.58
N ILE A 294 -4.31 -25.07 -2.62
CA ILE A 294 -4.13 -25.35 -1.19
C ILE A 294 -4.35 -26.83 -0.91
N GLU A 295 -5.37 -27.44 -1.51
CA GLU A 295 -5.65 -28.87 -1.34
C GLU A 295 -4.53 -29.75 -1.94
N GLN A 296 -3.88 -29.31 -3.02
CA GLN A 296 -2.68 -29.98 -3.55
C GLN A 296 -1.49 -29.86 -2.59
N ILE A 297 -1.29 -28.69 -1.96
CA ILE A 297 -0.27 -28.51 -0.92
C ILE A 297 -0.53 -29.46 0.26
N LYS A 298 -1.77 -29.54 0.74
CA LYS A 298 -2.18 -30.48 1.80
C LYS A 298 -1.88 -31.93 1.41
N ALA A 299 -2.22 -32.32 0.18
CA ALA A 299 -1.95 -33.66 -0.32
C ALA A 299 -0.45 -34.00 -0.36
N ALA A 300 0.39 -33.04 -0.78
CA ALA A 300 1.84 -33.22 -0.82
C ALA A 300 2.45 -33.39 0.58
N ILE A 301 1.97 -32.63 1.58
CA ILE A 301 2.42 -32.74 2.97
C ILE A 301 2.02 -34.10 3.55
N LYS A 302 0.74 -34.48 3.43
CA LYS A 302 0.25 -35.78 3.94
C LYS A 302 0.90 -36.99 3.26
N GLY A 303 1.17 -36.88 1.96
CA GLY A 303 1.82 -37.95 1.19
C GLY A 303 3.29 -38.20 1.55
N SER A 304 3.90 -37.35 2.38
CA SER A 304 5.33 -37.42 2.70
C SER A 304 5.73 -38.51 3.69
N LYS A 305 4.76 -39.10 4.40
CA LYS A 305 4.97 -40.09 5.47
C LYS A 305 5.82 -39.59 6.65
N ILE A 306 6.08 -38.28 6.74
CA ILE A 306 6.71 -37.67 7.92
C ILE A 306 5.64 -37.59 9.02
N GLU A 307 5.93 -38.15 10.19
CA GLU A 307 5.08 -38.01 11.37
C GLU A 307 5.21 -36.59 11.94
N ASN A 308 4.07 -35.94 12.18
CA ASN A 308 3.96 -34.58 12.71
C ASN A 308 4.90 -33.54 12.07
N PRO A 309 4.81 -33.33 10.74
CA PRO A 309 5.77 -32.50 10.02
C PRO A 309 5.72 -31.04 10.49
N ASN A 310 6.89 -30.41 10.57
CA ASN A 310 7.01 -28.98 10.84
C ASN A 310 6.91 -28.19 9.53
N VAL A 311 5.86 -27.39 9.41
CA VAL A 311 5.51 -26.64 8.22
C VAL A 311 5.60 -25.15 8.50
N LEU A 312 6.42 -24.45 7.74
CA LEU A 312 6.46 -22.99 7.71
C LEU A 312 5.65 -22.49 6.52
N VAL A 313 4.71 -21.58 6.75
CA VAL A 313 3.94 -20.91 5.70
C VAL A 313 4.33 -19.45 5.69
N LEU A 314 4.91 -19.00 4.57
CA LEU A 314 5.29 -17.61 4.33
C LEU A 314 4.19 -16.96 3.48
N GLY A 315 3.47 -15.99 4.05
CA GLY A 315 2.26 -15.43 3.46
C GLY A 315 1.05 -16.34 3.71
N ALA A 316 0.04 -15.81 4.41
CA ALA A 316 -1.07 -16.60 4.95
C ALA A 316 -2.41 -15.93 4.68
N GLY A 317 -2.76 -15.77 3.40
CA GLY A 317 -4.11 -15.38 3.00
C GLY A 317 -5.13 -16.37 3.58
N GLY A 318 -6.01 -15.91 4.47
CA GLY A 318 -7.14 -16.66 5.01
C GLY A 318 -6.81 -17.92 5.83
N PHE A 319 -5.54 -18.26 6.06
CA PHE A 319 -5.07 -19.39 6.90
C PHE A 319 -5.71 -20.75 6.51
N THR A 320 -6.03 -20.93 5.22
CA THR A 320 -6.82 -22.08 4.74
C THR A 320 -6.09 -23.41 4.76
N LEU A 321 -4.75 -23.39 4.85
CA LEU A 321 -3.95 -24.63 4.93
C LEU A 321 -4.36 -25.50 6.13
N THR A 322 -4.71 -24.93 7.28
CA THR A 322 -5.13 -25.69 8.47
C THR A 322 -6.63 -25.65 8.74
N ALA A 323 -7.42 -25.03 7.86
CA ALA A 323 -8.87 -24.93 8.04
C ALA A 323 -9.58 -26.29 8.05
N SER A 324 -9.00 -27.30 7.40
CA SER A 324 -9.56 -28.65 7.37
C SER A 324 -8.50 -29.71 7.09
N GLY A 325 -8.63 -30.83 7.79
CA GLY A 325 -7.94 -32.09 7.51
C GLY A 325 -6.43 -32.08 7.72
N MET A 326 -5.83 -31.12 8.41
CA MET A 326 -4.38 -31.06 8.65
C MET A 326 -4.03 -31.34 10.11
N ASP A 327 -4.78 -32.24 10.75
CA ASP A 327 -4.53 -32.67 12.12
C ASP A 327 -3.14 -33.33 12.24
N GLY A 328 -2.45 -33.04 13.34
CA GLY A 328 -1.09 -33.53 13.60
C GLY A 328 0.02 -32.77 12.87
N VAL A 329 -0.29 -31.75 12.06
CA VAL A 329 0.74 -30.93 11.38
C VAL A 329 1.11 -29.71 12.23
N ASN A 330 2.39 -29.50 12.50
CA ASN A 330 2.88 -28.35 13.26
C ASN A 330 3.11 -27.18 12.31
N VAL A 331 2.17 -26.22 12.26
CA VAL A 331 2.23 -25.09 11.33
C VAL A 331 2.63 -23.79 12.02
N VAL A 332 3.58 -23.09 11.43
CA VAL A 332 3.91 -21.69 11.74
C VAL A 332 3.60 -20.83 10.53
N TYR A 333 2.71 -19.86 10.71
CA TYR A 333 2.36 -18.83 9.75
C TYR A 333 3.18 -17.57 10.01
N VAL A 334 3.85 -17.06 8.99
CA VAL A 334 4.57 -15.78 9.00
C VAL A 334 3.90 -14.86 7.99
N ASP A 335 3.29 -13.79 8.48
CA ASP A 335 2.68 -12.75 7.65
C ASP A 335 2.90 -11.38 8.29
N VAL A 336 3.00 -10.34 7.48
CA VAL A 336 3.13 -8.95 7.95
C VAL A 336 1.79 -8.38 8.41
N ASP A 337 0.68 -8.95 7.96
CA ASP A 337 -0.66 -8.40 8.16
C ASP A 337 -1.39 -9.08 9.32
N LYS A 338 -1.24 -8.53 10.53
CA LYS A 338 -2.00 -8.98 11.71
C LYS A 338 -3.51 -8.77 11.58
N GLU A 339 -3.95 -7.79 10.79
CA GLU A 339 -5.37 -7.53 10.57
C GLU A 339 -5.97 -8.65 9.69
N ALA A 340 -5.19 -9.22 8.77
CA ALA A 340 -5.60 -10.39 8.00
C ALA A 340 -5.92 -11.58 8.90
N LYS A 341 -5.12 -11.82 9.95
CA LYS A 341 -5.44 -12.82 10.98
C LYS A 341 -6.74 -12.48 11.71
N ALA A 342 -6.87 -11.25 12.21
CA ALA A 342 -8.03 -10.85 13.00
C ALA A 342 -9.34 -10.99 12.19
N VAL A 343 -9.33 -10.58 10.91
CA VAL A 343 -10.47 -10.75 10.00
C VAL A 343 -10.71 -12.23 9.68
N ALA A 344 -9.65 -13.00 9.44
CA ALA A 344 -9.77 -14.42 9.15
C ALA A 344 -10.48 -15.16 10.30
N GLU A 345 -10.06 -14.95 11.54
CA GLU A 345 -10.66 -15.59 12.71
C GLU A 345 -12.10 -15.13 12.96
N ARG A 346 -12.36 -13.82 12.83
CA ARG A 346 -13.67 -13.22 13.14
C ARG A 346 -14.74 -13.50 12.11
N GLU A 347 -14.40 -13.41 10.82
CA GLU A 347 -15.41 -13.34 9.74
C GLU A 347 -15.28 -14.48 8.73
N PHE A 348 -14.07 -14.93 8.41
CA PHE A 348 -13.83 -15.91 7.35
C PHE A 348 -13.89 -17.37 7.85
N LEU A 349 -12.97 -17.75 8.73
CA LEU A 349 -12.91 -19.06 9.38
C LEU A 349 -13.97 -19.20 10.47
N LYS A 350 -14.33 -18.07 11.11
CA LYS A 350 -15.24 -18.02 12.28
C LYS A 350 -14.74 -18.91 13.44
N ALA A 351 -13.43 -19.07 13.53
CA ALA A 351 -12.71 -19.84 14.53
C ALA A 351 -11.26 -19.32 14.63
N PRO A 352 -10.57 -19.50 15.77
CA PRO A 352 -9.14 -19.23 15.87
C PRO A 352 -8.36 -20.02 14.82
N ILE A 353 -7.26 -19.45 14.32
CA ILE A 353 -6.37 -20.20 13.43
C ILE A 353 -5.77 -21.40 14.18
N THR A 354 -5.55 -22.49 13.45
CA THR A 354 -4.81 -23.64 13.97
C THR A 354 -3.35 -23.51 13.57
N GLY A 355 -2.46 -23.27 14.54
CA GLY A 355 -1.02 -23.09 14.35
C GLY A 355 -0.49 -21.85 15.07
N GLN A 356 0.82 -21.61 14.97
CA GLN A 356 1.46 -20.40 15.51
C GLN A 356 1.44 -19.29 14.45
N PHE A 357 1.16 -18.05 14.87
CA PHE A 357 1.29 -16.86 14.02
C PHE A 357 2.46 -15.98 14.47
N VAL A 358 3.21 -15.47 13.51
CA VAL A 358 4.32 -14.53 13.70
C VAL A 358 4.11 -13.33 12.78
N GLU A 359 3.94 -12.15 13.37
CA GLU A 359 3.85 -10.87 12.64
C GLU A 359 5.25 -10.41 12.22
N GLU A 360 5.75 -10.88 11.07
CA GLU A 360 7.07 -10.51 10.57
C GLU A 360 7.16 -10.63 9.04
N ASP A 361 8.09 -9.89 8.41
CA ASP A 361 8.43 -10.08 7.00
C ASP A 361 9.06 -11.46 6.77
N ALA A 362 8.60 -12.19 5.74
CA ALA A 362 9.02 -13.55 5.45
C ALA A 362 10.54 -13.68 5.21
N ARG A 363 11.16 -12.73 4.50
CA ARG A 363 12.61 -12.76 4.25
C ARG A 363 13.37 -12.48 5.54
N ARG A 364 12.92 -11.49 6.33
CA ARG A 364 13.50 -11.18 7.64
C ARG A 364 13.44 -12.37 8.59
N TYR A 365 12.28 -13.03 8.70
CA TYR A 365 12.10 -14.21 9.54
C TYR A 365 13.08 -15.33 9.18
N LEU A 366 13.26 -15.64 7.89
CA LEU A 366 14.23 -16.67 7.47
C LEU A 366 15.69 -16.28 7.73
N LEU A 367 16.01 -14.98 7.72
CA LEU A 367 17.35 -14.48 8.03
C LEU A 367 17.68 -14.63 9.53
N THR A 368 16.72 -14.31 10.40
CA THR A 368 16.91 -14.30 11.86
C THR A 368 16.65 -15.66 12.51
N ASN A 369 15.75 -16.47 11.97
CA ASN A 369 15.43 -17.81 12.46
C ASN A 369 16.21 -18.88 11.68
N THR A 370 16.99 -19.69 12.39
CA THR A 370 17.82 -20.78 11.82
C THR A 370 17.17 -22.16 11.86
N GLN A 371 15.95 -22.28 12.40
CA GLN A 371 15.18 -23.52 12.43
C GLN A 371 15.06 -24.13 11.03
N LYS A 372 15.14 -25.47 10.97
CA LYS A 372 14.90 -26.24 9.75
C LYS A 372 13.47 -26.74 9.72
N TRP A 373 12.90 -26.81 8.53
CA TRP A 373 11.50 -27.15 8.30
C TRP A 373 11.38 -28.34 7.34
N ASP A 374 10.41 -29.21 7.61
CA ASP A 374 10.08 -30.32 6.72
C ASP A 374 9.38 -29.81 5.45
N PHE A 375 8.56 -28.78 5.62
CA PHE A 375 7.95 -28.04 4.52
C PHE A 375 8.09 -26.54 4.71
N ILE A 376 8.40 -25.84 3.62
CA ILE A 376 8.23 -24.38 3.54
C ILE A 376 7.28 -24.08 2.38
N VAL A 377 6.13 -23.50 2.68
CA VAL A 377 5.15 -23.03 1.71
C VAL A 377 5.38 -21.53 1.49
N VAL A 378 5.54 -21.10 0.24
CA VAL A 378 5.69 -19.69 -0.12
C VAL A 378 4.45 -19.25 -0.91
N ASP A 379 3.64 -18.40 -0.29
CA ASP A 379 2.39 -17.86 -0.84
C ASP A 379 2.26 -16.35 -0.50
N VAL A 380 3.26 -15.56 -0.93
CA VAL A 380 3.39 -14.12 -0.57
C VAL A 380 3.05 -13.22 -1.74
N TYR A 381 2.05 -12.34 -1.56
CA TYR A 381 1.57 -11.42 -2.59
C TYR A 381 1.29 -10.01 -2.04
N SER A 382 1.51 -9.00 -2.88
CA SER A 382 1.13 -7.61 -2.60
C SER A 382 -0.23 -7.22 -3.22
N ASN A 383 -0.62 -7.89 -4.30
CA ASN A 383 -1.93 -7.80 -4.95
C ASN A 383 -2.22 -9.09 -5.75
N ALA A 384 -3.22 -9.06 -6.64
CA ALA A 384 -3.66 -10.22 -7.42
C ALA A 384 -2.57 -10.99 -8.19
N SER A 385 -1.49 -10.31 -8.60
CA SER A 385 -0.49 -10.92 -9.49
C SER A 385 0.96 -10.53 -9.17
N THR A 386 1.20 -9.72 -8.13
CA THR A 386 2.54 -9.14 -7.86
C THR A 386 3.13 -9.69 -6.57
N ILE A 387 4.22 -10.43 -6.71
CA ILE A 387 5.08 -10.87 -5.60
C ILE A 387 6.04 -9.71 -5.25
N PRO A 388 6.24 -9.37 -3.96
CA PRO A 388 7.21 -8.35 -3.55
C PRO A 388 8.62 -8.64 -4.10
N ALA A 389 9.27 -7.62 -4.67
CA ALA A 389 10.55 -7.78 -5.36
C ALA A 389 11.67 -8.39 -4.50
N HIS A 390 11.68 -8.11 -3.19
CA HIS A 390 12.69 -8.67 -2.28
C HIS A 390 12.48 -10.17 -1.98
N ILE A 391 11.34 -10.76 -2.34
CA ILE A 391 11.02 -12.18 -2.16
C ILE A 391 11.08 -12.95 -3.49
N ALA A 392 11.11 -12.23 -4.62
CA ALA A 392 11.27 -12.79 -5.97
C ALA A 392 12.74 -12.85 -6.43
N THR A 393 13.66 -13.37 -5.59
CA THR A 393 15.11 -13.35 -5.87
C THR A 393 15.76 -14.72 -5.65
N GLN A 394 16.90 -14.97 -6.34
CA GLN A 394 17.67 -16.19 -6.17
C GLN A 394 18.14 -16.34 -4.72
N GLU A 395 18.53 -15.25 -4.08
CA GLU A 395 18.98 -15.22 -2.68
C GLU A 395 17.85 -15.62 -1.73
N PHE A 396 16.63 -15.14 -1.97
CA PHE A 396 15.47 -15.54 -1.18
C PHE A 396 15.17 -17.03 -1.32
N PHE A 397 15.07 -17.55 -2.55
CA PHE A 397 14.81 -18.98 -2.75
C PHE A 397 15.95 -19.86 -2.23
N SER A 398 17.20 -19.39 -2.34
CA SER A 398 18.36 -20.07 -1.73
C SER A 398 18.27 -20.07 -0.20
N LEU A 399 17.78 -18.98 0.39
CA LEU A 399 17.52 -18.90 1.82
C LEU A 399 16.42 -19.89 2.25
N VAL A 400 15.33 -19.99 1.48
CA VAL A 400 14.29 -21.03 1.69
C VAL A 400 14.90 -22.43 1.65
N SER A 401 15.68 -22.74 0.60
CA SER A 401 16.37 -24.03 0.44
C SER A 401 17.26 -24.35 1.64
N ASN A 402 18.02 -23.35 2.11
CA ASN A 402 18.88 -23.46 3.27
C ASN A 402 18.12 -23.62 4.59
N ARG A 403 16.81 -23.36 4.66
CA ARG A 403 15.98 -23.57 5.86
C ARG A 403 15.17 -24.86 5.80
N LEU A 404 15.32 -25.68 4.76
CA LEU A 404 14.74 -27.03 4.72
C LEU A 404 15.61 -28.04 5.49
N THR A 405 14.97 -29.07 6.05
CA THR A 405 15.64 -30.30 6.47
C THR A 405 16.23 -31.03 5.25
N ASN A 406 17.04 -32.07 5.45
CA ASN A 406 17.66 -32.80 4.34
C ASN A 406 16.63 -33.48 3.41
N GLU A 407 15.49 -33.89 3.98
CA GLU A 407 14.35 -34.47 3.23
C GLU A 407 13.24 -33.45 2.96
N GLY A 408 13.44 -32.22 3.43
CA GLY A 408 12.45 -31.16 3.36
C GLY A 408 12.17 -30.68 1.95
N LYS A 409 10.96 -30.19 1.74
CA LYS A 409 10.45 -29.72 0.46
C LYS A 409 9.94 -28.29 0.56
N ALA A 410 10.27 -27.47 -0.43
CA ALA A 410 9.63 -26.18 -0.62
C ALA A 410 8.44 -26.34 -1.58
N ILE A 411 7.33 -25.68 -1.27
CA ILE A 411 6.17 -25.59 -2.15
C ILE A 411 5.91 -24.12 -2.43
N LEU A 412 6.13 -23.69 -3.68
CA LEU A 412 6.03 -22.28 -4.07
C LEU A 412 4.78 -22.08 -4.91
N ASN A 413 3.88 -21.21 -4.47
CA ASN A 413 2.74 -20.79 -5.26
C ASN A 413 3.08 -19.52 -6.05
N ILE A 414 3.17 -19.64 -7.38
CA ILE A 414 3.57 -18.55 -8.26
C ILE A 414 2.48 -18.28 -9.30
N VAL A 415 1.93 -17.08 -9.30
CA VAL A 415 1.04 -16.59 -10.37
C VAL A 415 1.89 -16.12 -11.54
N ALA A 416 1.79 -16.84 -12.67
CA ALA A 416 2.56 -16.59 -13.89
C ALA A 416 1.83 -17.18 -15.11
N TYR A 417 2.27 -16.81 -16.32
CA TYR A 417 1.78 -17.44 -17.55
C TYR A 417 2.43 -18.83 -17.73
N PRO A 418 1.65 -19.92 -17.79
CA PRO A 418 2.18 -21.28 -17.86
C PRO A 418 3.11 -21.58 -19.04
N ALA A 419 2.95 -20.84 -20.15
CA ALA A 419 3.78 -21.01 -21.35
C ALA A 419 5.21 -20.45 -21.19
N LEU A 420 5.47 -19.63 -20.16
CA LEU A 420 6.75 -18.97 -19.91
C LEU A 420 7.26 -18.13 -21.08
N GLU A 421 6.37 -17.63 -21.94
CA GLU A 421 6.74 -16.86 -23.14
C GLU A 421 7.01 -15.38 -22.82
N ASP A 422 6.55 -14.89 -21.68
CA ASP A 422 6.83 -13.53 -21.21
C ASP A 422 8.07 -13.47 -20.30
N ALA A 423 8.70 -12.30 -20.26
CA ALA A 423 9.93 -12.09 -19.52
C ALA A 423 9.78 -12.30 -18.01
N TYR A 424 8.62 -12.00 -17.42
CA TYR A 424 8.40 -12.19 -15.99
C TYR A 424 8.31 -13.68 -15.63
N SER A 425 7.46 -14.43 -16.33
CA SER A 425 7.27 -15.87 -16.05
C SER A 425 8.56 -16.65 -16.31
N ALA A 426 9.25 -16.38 -17.43
CA ALA A 426 10.54 -17.00 -17.73
C ALA A 426 11.62 -16.68 -16.69
N SER A 427 11.73 -15.41 -16.27
CA SER A 427 12.72 -15.00 -15.27
C SER A 427 12.42 -15.58 -13.90
N MET A 428 11.14 -15.67 -13.51
CA MET A 428 10.73 -16.26 -12.24
C MET A 428 11.04 -17.76 -12.20
N ASP A 429 10.67 -18.52 -13.24
CA ASP A 429 10.99 -19.96 -13.33
C ASP A 429 12.51 -20.19 -13.27
N PHE A 430 13.29 -19.43 -14.06
CA PHE A 430 14.75 -19.51 -14.02
C PHE A 430 15.31 -19.22 -12.62
N THR A 431 14.82 -18.17 -11.97
CA THR A 431 15.27 -17.77 -10.63
C THR A 431 14.99 -18.86 -9.60
N ILE A 432 13.79 -19.45 -9.62
CA ILE A 432 13.43 -20.57 -8.74
C ILE A 432 14.35 -21.77 -8.99
N ARG A 433 14.49 -22.19 -10.25
CA ARG A 433 15.29 -23.37 -10.62
C ARG A 433 16.78 -23.19 -10.36
N SER A 434 17.29 -21.95 -10.38
CA SER A 434 18.68 -21.65 -10.02
C SER A 434 18.98 -21.89 -8.53
N ALA A 435 17.97 -21.71 -7.66
CA ALA A 435 18.08 -22.00 -6.23
C ALA A 435 17.69 -23.45 -5.90
N PHE A 436 16.76 -24.01 -6.66
CA PHE A 436 16.24 -25.37 -6.53
C PHE A 436 16.35 -26.14 -7.85
N PRO A 437 17.44 -26.89 -8.08
CA PRO A 437 17.62 -27.63 -9.33
C PRO A 437 16.62 -28.78 -9.52
N PHE A 438 16.02 -29.27 -8.42
CA PHE A 438 15.07 -30.38 -8.43
C PHE A 438 13.67 -29.89 -8.05
N CYS A 439 12.92 -29.39 -9.03
CA CYS A 439 11.52 -29.00 -8.88
C CYS A 439 10.62 -29.69 -9.90
N ILE A 440 9.45 -30.13 -9.44
CA ILE A 440 8.34 -30.54 -10.30
C ILE A 440 7.30 -29.42 -10.27
N THR A 441 6.74 -29.09 -11.42
CA THR A 441 5.70 -28.06 -11.55
C THR A 441 4.34 -28.70 -11.74
N HIS A 442 3.35 -28.23 -10.98
CA HIS A 442 1.94 -28.52 -11.22
C HIS A 442 1.23 -27.24 -11.68
N LEU A 443 0.51 -27.34 -12.79
CA LEU A 443 -0.21 -26.22 -13.39
C LEU A 443 -1.69 -26.33 -13.05
N SER A 444 -2.28 -25.24 -12.54
CA SER A 444 -3.72 -25.21 -12.29
C SER A 444 -4.53 -25.13 -13.58
N ALA A 445 -3.98 -24.48 -14.61
CA ALA A 445 -4.50 -24.42 -15.97
C ALA A 445 -3.33 -24.19 -16.94
N PHE A 446 -3.51 -24.55 -18.21
CA PHE A 446 -2.57 -24.24 -19.30
C PHE A 446 -3.29 -23.37 -20.33
N GLY A 447 -2.71 -22.22 -20.69
CA GLY A 447 -3.30 -21.25 -21.62
C GLY A 447 -2.66 -19.87 -21.51
N ASP A 448 -3.22 -18.90 -22.25
CA ASP A 448 -2.74 -17.52 -22.34
C ASP A 448 -3.26 -16.62 -21.20
N GLU A 449 -3.50 -17.21 -20.02
CA GLU A 449 -3.97 -16.50 -18.83
C GLU A 449 -3.05 -16.77 -17.64
N LEU A 450 -3.02 -15.85 -16.69
CA LEU A 450 -2.30 -16.03 -15.43
C LEU A 450 -2.90 -17.22 -14.66
N ALA A 451 -2.04 -18.13 -14.23
CA ALA A 451 -2.43 -19.29 -13.43
C ALA A 451 -1.51 -19.49 -12.24
N ASN A 452 -2.02 -20.18 -11.21
CA ASN A 452 -1.19 -20.66 -10.11
C ASN A 452 -0.34 -21.84 -10.60
N ILE A 453 0.98 -21.63 -10.64
CA ILE A 453 2.00 -22.64 -10.88
C ILE A 453 2.58 -23.04 -9.53
N LEU A 454 2.35 -24.29 -9.13
CA LEU A 454 2.94 -24.84 -7.91
C LEU A 454 4.28 -25.50 -8.22
N TYR A 455 5.34 -25.02 -7.60
CA TYR A 455 6.67 -25.64 -7.66
C TYR A 455 6.88 -26.51 -6.42
N PHE A 456 7.02 -27.82 -6.61
CA PHE A 456 7.41 -28.77 -5.57
C PHE A 456 8.91 -29.03 -5.67
N CYS A 457 9.68 -28.36 -4.82
CA CYS A 457 11.13 -28.34 -4.89
C CYS A 457 11.77 -29.11 -3.74
N ARG A 458 12.81 -29.89 -4.02
CA ARG A 458 13.60 -30.60 -3.00
C ARG A 458 14.83 -29.79 -2.59
N ASN A 459 15.22 -29.90 -1.33
CA ASN A 459 16.47 -29.32 -0.84
C ASN A 459 17.68 -29.75 -1.70
N ARG A 460 18.59 -28.79 -1.93
CA ARG A 460 19.76 -28.86 -2.83
C ARG A 460 20.90 -29.77 -2.37
N LYS A 461 20.76 -30.58 -1.31
CA LYS A 461 21.87 -31.42 -0.82
C LYS A 461 22.06 -32.70 -1.63
N GLY A 462 22.55 -32.55 -2.85
CA GLY A 462 22.95 -33.65 -3.73
C GLY A 462 23.98 -33.20 -4.75
N SER A 463 25.25 -33.17 -4.35
CA SER A 463 26.39 -33.49 -5.22
C SER A 463 27.62 -33.62 -4.32
N ASN A 464 28.28 -34.78 -4.35
CA ASN A 464 29.65 -34.93 -3.87
C ASN A 464 30.53 -33.85 -4.52
N ASP A 465 31.45 -33.24 -3.78
CA ASP A 465 32.42 -32.27 -4.31
C ASP A 465 33.26 -32.83 -5.50
N VAL A 466 33.31 -34.16 -5.63
CA VAL A 466 33.98 -34.88 -6.73
C VAL A 466 33.11 -34.93 -8.00
N ALA A 467 31.78 -34.99 -7.87
CA ALA A 467 30.84 -35.10 -8.99
C ALA A 467 30.61 -33.76 -9.70
N SER A 468 30.95 -32.63 -9.07
CA SER A 468 30.83 -31.29 -9.67
C SER A 468 31.85 -30.99 -10.77
N LEU A 469 32.88 -31.83 -10.96
CA LEU A 469 33.91 -31.66 -12.00
C LEU A 469 33.53 -32.30 -13.35
N TYR A 470 32.61 -33.27 -13.35
CA TYR A 470 32.15 -33.99 -14.56
C TYR A 470 30.63 -33.89 -14.67
N LYS A 471 30.16 -32.96 -15.51
CA LYS A 471 28.74 -32.63 -15.69
C LYS A 471 27.98 -33.72 -16.48
N ASP A 472 28.68 -34.49 -17.29
CA ASP A 472 28.16 -35.58 -18.12
C ASP A 472 27.78 -36.81 -17.29
N ASP A 473 28.61 -37.24 -16.34
CA ASP A 473 28.33 -38.41 -15.50
C ASP A 473 27.25 -38.17 -14.43
N THR A 474 26.98 -36.90 -14.07
CA THR A 474 25.86 -36.54 -13.16
C THR A 474 24.51 -36.41 -13.87
N SER A 475 24.49 -36.46 -15.20
CA SER A 475 23.29 -36.26 -16.02
C SER A 475 22.73 -37.53 -16.65
N ARG A 476 23.36 -38.69 -16.42
CA ARG A 476 22.89 -39.98 -16.97
C ARG A 476 21.59 -40.39 -16.29
N VAL A 477 20.52 -40.49 -17.08
CA VAL A 477 19.32 -41.24 -16.69
C VAL A 477 19.66 -42.72 -16.85
N GLU A 478 20.27 -43.32 -15.83
CA GLU A 478 20.66 -44.73 -15.88
C GLU A 478 19.43 -45.65 -15.72
N VAL A 479 19.25 -46.54 -16.70
CA VAL A 479 18.22 -47.60 -16.67
C VAL A 479 18.38 -48.47 -15.41
N GLU A 480 19.62 -48.68 -14.97
CA GLU A 480 19.94 -49.44 -13.75
C GLU A 480 19.40 -48.77 -12.48
N GLY A 481 19.45 -47.44 -12.40
CA GLY A 481 18.86 -46.69 -11.28
C GLY A 481 17.33 -46.83 -11.21
N PHE A 482 16.66 -46.88 -12.36
CA PHE A 482 15.22 -47.14 -12.44
C PHE A 482 14.85 -48.57 -12.00
N LEU A 483 15.61 -49.58 -12.46
CA LEU A 483 15.40 -50.97 -12.09
C LEU A 483 15.66 -51.22 -10.58
N ALA A 484 16.68 -50.59 -10.01
CA ALA A 484 16.98 -50.66 -8.58
C ALA A 484 15.86 -50.07 -7.71
N LEU A 485 15.17 -49.02 -8.19
CA LEU A 485 14.02 -48.43 -7.50
C LEU A 485 12.77 -49.33 -7.56
N GLN A 486 12.55 -50.07 -8.66
CA GLN A 486 11.46 -51.04 -8.75
C GLN A 486 11.65 -52.21 -7.77
N ALA A 487 12.88 -52.70 -7.61
CA ALA A 487 13.20 -53.77 -6.67
C ALA A 487 12.98 -53.39 -5.19
N ARG A 488 13.04 -52.09 -4.86
CA ARG A 488 12.73 -51.57 -3.51
C ARG A 488 11.23 -51.44 -3.23
N LYS A 489 10.38 -51.40 -4.26
CA LYS A 489 8.90 -51.36 -4.11
C LYS A 489 8.27 -52.75 -4.09
N SER A 490 9.01 -53.80 -4.45
CA SER A 490 8.55 -55.20 -4.45
C SER A 490 8.93 -55.98 -3.19
N LYS A 491 9.43 -55.29 -2.15
CA LYS A 491 9.56 -55.77 -0.77
C LYS A 491 8.69 -54.88 0.11
#